data_AF-A0A3A0BAX9-F1
#
_entry.id   AF-A0A3A0BAX9-F1
#
_cell.length_a   1.000
_cell.length_b   1.000
_cell.length_c   1.000
_cell.angle_alpha   90.00
_cell.angle_beta   90.00
_cell.angle_gamma   90.00
#
_symmetry.space_group_name_H-M   'P 1'
#
loop_
_entity.id
_entity.type
_entity.pdbx_description
1 polymer ?
#
loop_
_entity_poly.entity_id
_entity_poly.type
_entity_poly.pdbx_seq_one_letter_code
_entity_poly.pdbx_strand_id
1 'polypeptide(L)' 'RPGGWVMTVTPDTIKAIQSAWSQLIAGQGGQSVQSPLGIADVDPGILSEAKLRLVQETLDALISGRIRTSNP' A
#
# COMPACT_ATOMS: atom_id res chain seq x y z
N ARG A 1 -0.08 13.18 17.25
CA ARG A 1 0.15 13.41 15.81
C ARG A 1 0.09 14.92 15.59
N PRO A 2 1.01 15.55 14.82
CA PRO A 2 0.86 16.97 14.49
C PRO A 2 -0.51 17.18 13.83
N GLY A 3 -1.22 18.25 14.19
CA GLY A 3 -2.59 18.49 13.74
C GLY A 3 -2.67 18.51 12.21
N GLY A 4 -3.62 17.76 11.63
CA GLY A 4 -3.84 17.71 10.18
C GLY A 4 -3.27 16.47 9.46
N TRP A 5 -2.68 15.50 10.17
CA TRP A 5 -2.31 14.22 9.55
C TRP A 5 -3.57 13.41 9.20
N VAL A 6 -3.82 13.16 7.92
CA VAL A 6 -5.04 12.47 7.45
C VAL A 6 -4.88 10.95 7.45
N MET A 7 -3.78 10.48 6.86
CA MET A 7 -3.42 9.07 6.70
C MET A 7 -1.97 8.95 6.20
N THR A 8 -1.43 7.74 6.27
CA THR A 8 -0.11 7.39 5.73
C THR A 8 -0.27 6.37 4.60
N VAL A 9 0.38 6.59 3.45
CA VAL A 9 0.56 5.56 2.42
C VAL A 9 1.94 4.94 2.63
N THR A 10 1.98 3.63 2.82
CA THR A 10 3.22 2.90 3.15
C THR A 10 3.32 1.60 2.36
N PRO A 11 4.52 1.11 2.03
CA PRO A 11 4.69 -0.26 1.57
C PRO A 11 4.22 -1.26 2.63
N ASP A 12 3.46 -2.27 2.20
CA ASP A 12 3.04 -3.43 2.99
C ASP A 12 4.11 -4.52 2.90
N THR A 13 5.15 -4.35 3.71
CA THR A 13 6.32 -5.23 3.74
C THR A 13 5.99 -6.64 4.26
N ILE A 14 4.93 -6.77 5.05
CA ILE A 14 4.46 -8.06 5.57
C ILE A 14 3.96 -8.92 4.41
N LYS A 15 3.08 -8.38 3.55
CA LYS A 15 2.61 -9.10 2.37
C LYS A 15 3.73 -9.40 1.40
N ALA A 16 4.70 -8.49 1.25
CA ALA A 16 5.89 -8.72 0.43
C ALA A 16 6.66 -9.97 0.90
N ILE A 17 6.98 -10.03 2.19
CA ILE A 17 7.70 -11.18 2.78
C ILE A 17 6.86 -12.46 2.68
N GLN A 18 5.56 -12.41 2.95
CA GLN A 18 4.67 -13.57 2.82
C GLN A 18 4.68 -14.13 1.40
N SER A 19 4.68 -13.25 0.38
CA SER A 19 4.73 -13.66 -1.02
C SER A 19 6.06 -14.32 -1.41
N ALA A 20 7.15 -13.93 -0.76
CA ALA A 20 8.49 -14.46 -1.00
C ALA A 20 8.84 -15.66 -0.10
N TRP A 21 7.98 -16.03 0.86
CA TRP A 21 8.31 -16.97 1.93
C TRP A 21 8.82 -18.32 1.43
N SER A 22 8.19 -18.88 0.39
CA SER A 22 8.58 -20.17 -0.20
C SER A 22 9.98 -20.15 -0.79
N GLN A 23 10.40 -19.04 -1.40
CA GLN A 23 11.72 -18.87 -1.99
C GLN A 23 12.78 -18.65 -0.90
N LEU A 24 12.44 -17.88 0.14
CA LEU A 24 13.32 -17.62 1.28
C LEU A 24 13.69 -18.91 2.01
N ILE A 25 12.72 -19.77 2.31
CA ILE A 25 12.99 -21.06 2.97
C ILE A 25 13.72 -22.06 2.06
N ALA A 26 13.67 -21.87 0.74
CA ALA A 26 14.44 -22.63 -0.24
C ALA A 26 15.88 -22.11 -0.42
N GLY A 27 16.30 -21.10 0.35
CA GLY A 27 17.64 -20.51 0.27
C GLY A 27 17.84 -19.54 -0.88
N GLN A 28 16.76 -19.13 -1.57
CA GLN A 28 16.82 -18.20 -2.72
C GLN A 28 16.80 -16.73 -2.25
N GLY A 29 17.88 -16.31 -1.57
CA GLY A 29 18.09 -14.94 -1.14
C GLY A 29 18.54 -13.99 -2.26
N GLY A 30 18.64 -12.69 -1.94
CA GLY A 30 19.15 -11.67 -2.87
C GLY A 30 18.16 -11.17 -3.93
N GLN A 31 16.88 -11.55 -3.83
CA GLN A 31 15.84 -11.12 -4.75
C GLN A 31 15.18 -9.80 -4.32
N SER A 32 14.89 -8.96 -5.31
CA SER A 32 14.03 -7.79 -5.11
C SER A 32 12.57 -8.23 -5.11
N VAL A 33 11.85 -7.96 -4.02
CA VAL A 33 10.43 -8.25 -3.90
C VAL A 33 9.67 -6.94 -3.93
N GLN A 34 8.73 -6.81 -4.85
CA GLN A 34 7.90 -5.63 -4.92
C GLN A 34 6.89 -5.64 -3.77
N SER A 35 7.02 -4.67 -2.87
CA SER A 35 6.06 -4.49 -1.78
C SER A 35 4.82 -3.77 -2.30
N PRO A 36 3.60 -4.33 -2.13
CA PRO A 36 2.38 -3.60 -2.46
C PRO A 36 2.24 -2.37 -1.55
N LEU A 37 1.53 -1.33 -2.00
CA LEU A 37 1.22 -0.16 -1.17
C LEU A 37 -0.05 -0.41 -0.35
N GLY A 38 -0.10 0.17 0.85
CA GLY A 38 -1.24 0.11 1.76
C GLY A 38 -1.49 1.45 2.47
N ILE A 39 -2.60 1.52 3.20
CA ILE A 39 -3.04 2.67 3.98
C ILE A 39 -2.87 2.36 5.47
N ALA A 40 -2.32 3.30 6.24
CA ALA A 40 -2.13 3.21 7.69
C ALA A 40 -2.44 4.54 8.37
N ASP A 41 -2.50 4.54 9.72
CA ASP A 41 -2.65 5.74 10.55
C ASP A 41 -3.81 6.66 10.17
N VAL A 42 -4.94 6.09 9.73
CA VAL A 42 -6.12 6.85 9.34
C VAL A 42 -6.68 7.62 10.54
N ASP A 43 -6.95 8.92 10.36
CA ASP A 43 -7.70 9.74 11.31
C ASP A 43 -9.19 9.79 10.91
N PRO A 44 -10.09 9.08 11.63
CA PRO A 44 -11.52 9.05 11.31
C PRO A 44 -12.22 10.41 11.50
N GLY A 45 -11.64 11.31 12.30
CA GLY A 45 -12.17 12.66 12.53
C GLY A 45 -11.98 13.57 11.32
N ILE A 46 -11.03 13.25 10.43
CA ILE A 46 -10.74 14.01 9.21
C ILE A 46 -11.21 13.25 7.96
N LEU A 47 -10.96 11.94 7.93
CA LEU A 47 -11.30 11.06 6.82
C LEU A 47 -12.41 10.09 7.24
N SER A 48 -13.65 10.43 6.86
CA SER A 48 -14.79 9.54 7.11
C SER A 48 -14.65 8.21 6.36
N GLU A 49 -15.34 7.17 6.84
CA GLU A 49 -15.32 5.84 6.25
C GLU A 49 -15.65 5.83 4.75
N ALA A 50 -16.66 6.61 4.35
CA ALA A 50 -17.03 6.73 2.93
C ALA A 50 -15.91 7.33 2.07
N LYS A 51 -15.14 8.29 2.60
CA LYS A 51 -13.97 8.85 1.91
C LYS A 51 -12.80 7.87 1.92
N LEU A 52 -12.58 7.16 3.03
CA LEU A 52 -11.55 6.12 3.11
C LEU A 52 -11.78 5.03 2.05
N ARG A 53 -13.02 4.62 1.82
CA ARG A 53 -13.35 3.68 0.73
C ARG A 53 -12.94 4.21 -0.64
N LEU A 54 -13.24 5.47 -0.96
CA LEU A 54 -12.82 6.08 -2.22
C LEU A 54 -11.29 6.14 -2.36
N VAL A 55 -10.58 6.43 -1.27
CA VAL A 55 -9.12 6.38 -1.25
C VAL A 55 -8.63 4.97 -1.57
N GLN A 56 -9.21 3.93 -0.94
CA GLN A 56 -8.83 2.54 -1.20
C GLN A 56 -9.09 2.15 -2.66
N GLU A 57 -10.26 2.50 -3.21
CA GLU A 57 -10.58 2.25 -4.63
C GLU A 57 -9.58 2.95 -5.58
N THR A 58 -9.17 4.17 -5.24
CA THR A 58 -8.17 4.92 -6.01
C THR A 58 -6.80 4.26 -5.93
N LEU A 59 -6.38 3.80 -4.74
CA LEU A 59 -5.13 3.07 -4.55
C LEU A 59 -5.14 1.76 -5.33
N ASP A 60 -6.24 1.00 -5.30
CA ASP A 60 -6.39 -0.24 -6.04
C ASP A 60 -6.35 0.00 -7.56
N ALA A 61 -6.94 1.11 -8.03
CA ALA A 61 -6.88 1.51 -9.43
C ALA A 61 -5.48 1.94 -9.88
N LEU A 62 -4.70 2.59 -9.00
CA LEU A 62 -3.28 2.90 -9.24
C LEU A 62 -2.43 1.62 -9.31
N ILE A 63 -2.58 0.72 -8.34
CA ILE A 63 -1.81 -0.54 -8.29
C ILE A 63 -2.14 -1.45 -9.48
N SER A 64 -3.40 -1.50 -9.91
CA SER A 64 -3.83 -2.27 -11.09
C SER A 64 -3.50 -1.59 -12.42
N GLY A 65 -2.90 -0.40 -12.42
CA GLY A 65 -2.54 0.34 -13.63
C GLY A 65 -3.73 0.93 -14.40
N ARG A 66 -4.93 0.92 -13.81
CA ARG A 66 -6.12 1.61 -14.36
C ARG A 66 -5.98 3.13 -14.28
N ILE A 67 -5.30 3.62 -13.24
CA ILE A 67 -4.88 5.01 -13.12
C ILE A 67 -3.36 5.08 -13.34
N ARG A 68 -2.92 5.99 -14.19
CA ARG A 68 -1.50 6.32 -14.41
C ARG A 68 -1.24 7.74 -13.94
N THR A 69 -0.14 7.95 -13.22
CA THR A 69 0.26 9.26 -12.68
C THR A 69 1.16 10.05 -13.64
N SER A 70 1.56 9.45 -14.77
CA SER A 70 2.30 10.09 -15.85
C SER A 70 1.68 9.74 -17.22
N ASN A 71 1.81 10.65 -18.18
CA ASN A 71 1.52 10.37 -19.59
C ASN A 71 2.66 9.52 -20.17
N PRO A 72 2.39 8.49 -21.01
CA PRO A 72 3.44 7.67 -21.61
C PRO A 72 4.40 8.46 -22.49
#